data_AF-N6XT50-F1
#
_entry.id   AF-N6XT50-F1
#
_cell.length_a   1.000
_cell.length_b   1.000
_cell.length_c   1.000
_cell.angle_alpha   90.00
_cell.angle_beta   90.00
_cell.angle_gamma   90.00
#
_symmetry.space_group_name_H-M   'P 1'
#
loop_
_entity.id
_entity.type
_entity.pdbx_description
1 polymer ?
#
loop_
_entity_poly.entity_id
_entity_poly.type
_entity_poly.pdbx_seq_one_letter_code
_entity_poly.pdbx_strand_id
1 'polypeptide(L)'
;MHGNCLFPPCVAVSAAVWMTIPEDSMKTALAFLLAARRCEMDDLGRLALSCELVQAASGLVHQLQRERGVSNVFLGSEGARFGAQREAQRRASQDAEARVRAWLARPELGGEQAGAAVPGGARLFTRIALALHALDALPGLRGEIAARRCRPDEATARYSEVVGALLALVFEAADVAVDPEVSRRLVALFNLMRGKEFAGQERALGAASFAAGHPVAERTQAILHLIDAQELCFRRFEAFCGDEVLRQWQALQSFMPLAGLERLRRTLLASAPDAALDPAVAEVWFDCCSQRLDQLHEVEVALARGLGDVCARKIAAARAEAQDQAALLDALATAPGAQAPLGMLTGAEVAAGEDDAGAEVLGPQLGRSIVDLLHAQSRRLQAMREELDAARAALDERKLVERAKGLLMSCRGLSEDEAYRLLRQTAMSQGRRLAEVAGATLALADVLGGA
;
A
#
# COMPACT_ATOMS: atom_id res chain seq x y z
N MET A 1 -21.51 -4.93 22.49
CA MET A 1 -21.18 -6.33 22.19
C MET A 1 -19.70 -6.40 21.89
N HIS A 2 -19.00 -7.28 22.60
CA HIS A 2 -17.54 -7.29 22.73
C HIS A 2 -16.90 -7.78 21.42
N GLY A 3 -16.12 -6.92 20.77
CA GLY A 3 -15.31 -7.28 19.61
C GLY A 3 -14.03 -7.97 20.07
N ASN A 4 -13.91 -9.26 19.75
CA ASN A 4 -12.70 -10.06 19.93
C ASN A 4 -11.50 -9.39 19.22
N CYS A 5 -10.54 -8.90 20.00
CA CYS A 5 -9.18 -8.67 19.53
C CYS A 5 -8.57 -10.03 19.13
N LEU A 6 -8.27 -10.22 17.85
CA LEU A 6 -7.73 -11.47 17.28
C LEU A 6 -6.19 -11.57 17.33
N PHE A 7 -5.52 -10.77 18.15
CA PHE A 7 -4.08 -10.87 18.38
C PHE A 7 -3.78 -10.87 19.88
N PRO A 8 -2.98 -11.82 20.39
CA PRO A 8 -2.52 -11.77 21.77
C PRO A 8 -1.63 -10.52 21.96
N PRO A 9 -1.47 -10.02 23.20
CA PRO A 9 -0.62 -8.86 23.45
C PRO A 9 0.80 -9.14 22.95
N CYS A 10 1.23 -8.39 21.94
CA CYS A 10 2.64 -8.16 21.70
C CYS A 10 3.22 -7.50 22.96
N VAL A 11 4.48 -7.78 23.27
CA VAL A 11 5.22 -7.34 24.47
C VAL A 11 5.02 -8.27 25.69
N ALA A 12 5.76 -9.39 25.68
CA ALA A 12 6.50 -9.92 26.84
C ALA A 12 7.12 -11.29 26.49
N VAL A 13 7.95 -11.38 25.45
CA VAL A 13 9.00 -12.41 25.49
C VAL A 13 10.03 -11.86 26.45
N SER A 14 10.01 -12.44 27.66
CA SER A 14 10.79 -12.02 28.82
C SER A 14 12.23 -11.65 28.44
N ALA A 15 12.62 -10.41 28.73
CA ALA A 15 14.00 -9.94 28.68
C ALA A 15 14.97 -10.83 29.50
N ALA A 16 14.43 -11.71 30.36
CA ALA A 16 15.20 -12.56 31.26
C ALA A 16 15.99 -13.69 30.58
N VAL A 17 15.64 -14.14 29.36
CA VAL A 17 16.43 -15.18 28.65
C VAL A 17 17.62 -14.56 27.89
N TRP A 18 17.61 -13.24 27.68
CA TRP A 18 18.47 -12.57 26.71
C TRP A 18 19.53 -11.66 27.35
N MET A 19 19.63 -11.64 28.68
CA MET A 19 20.48 -10.69 29.44
C MET A 19 21.79 -11.29 29.98
N THR A 20 22.15 -12.51 29.61
CA THR A 20 23.43 -13.12 30.02
C THR A 20 24.18 -13.70 28.82
N ILE A 21 24.51 -12.84 27.86
CA ILE A 21 25.59 -13.14 26.91
C ILE A 21 26.81 -12.31 27.36
N PRO A 22 27.90 -12.93 27.85
CA PRO A 22 29.06 -12.22 28.37
C PRO A 22 29.70 -11.33 27.29
N GLU A 23 30.24 -10.16 27.68
CA GLU A 23 30.77 -9.13 26.76
C GLU A 23 31.87 -9.64 25.79
N ASP A 24 32.54 -10.75 26.12
CA ASP A 24 33.55 -11.39 25.25
C ASP A 24 32.96 -12.29 24.14
N SER A 25 31.65 -12.60 24.19
CA SER A 25 30.93 -13.40 23.18
C SER A 25 30.48 -12.60 21.95
N MET A 26 30.65 -11.27 21.96
CA MET A 26 30.14 -10.36 20.92
C MET A 26 30.92 -10.38 19.59
N LYS A 27 31.86 -11.32 19.41
CA LYS A 27 32.79 -11.36 18.25
C LYS A 27 32.72 -12.66 17.44
N THR A 28 31.64 -13.42 17.51
CA THR A 28 31.48 -14.66 16.73
C THR A 28 30.53 -14.48 15.55
N ALA A 29 30.74 -15.20 14.45
CA ALA A 29 29.85 -15.19 13.29
C ALA A 29 28.40 -15.55 13.69
N LEU A 30 28.24 -16.43 14.68
CA LEU A 30 26.95 -16.88 15.20
C LEU A 30 26.23 -15.79 16.03
N ALA A 31 26.96 -14.97 16.80
CA ALA A 31 26.39 -13.80 17.49
C ALA A 31 25.86 -12.76 16.49
N PHE A 32 26.58 -12.52 15.40
CA PHE A 32 26.11 -11.64 14.32
C PHE A 32 24.92 -12.23 13.55
N LEU A 33 24.82 -13.56 13.40
CA LEU A 33 23.63 -14.21 12.84
C LEU A 33 22.40 -14.02 13.73
N LEU A 34 22.52 -14.18 15.06
CA LEU A 34 21.45 -13.87 15.99
C LEU A 34 21.06 -12.39 15.96
N ALA A 35 22.05 -11.49 15.93
CA ALA A 35 21.79 -10.05 15.84
C ALA A 35 21.06 -9.70 14.54
N ALA A 36 21.46 -10.28 13.41
CA ALA A 36 20.77 -10.11 12.13
C ALA A 36 19.30 -10.59 12.19
N ARG A 37 19.04 -11.69 12.91
CA ARG A 37 17.67 -12.20 13.12
C ARG A 37 16.83 -11.31 14.00
N ARG A 38 17.42 -10.74 15.05
CA ARG A 38 16.77 -9.74 15.88
C ARG A 38 16.38 -8.50 15.05
N CYS A 39 17.28 -8.02 14.21
CA CYS A 39 16.99 -6.94 13.27
C CYS A 39 15.83 -7.31 12.32
N GLU A 40 15.81 -8.53 11.77
CA GLU A 40 14.72 -9.00 10.91
C GLU A 40 13.36 -9.05 11.65
N MET A 41 13.36 -9.48 12.91
CA MET A 41 12.14 -9.47 13.73
C MET A 41 11.63 -8.05 14.00
N ASP A 42 12.54 -7.12 14.29
CA ASP A 42 12.21 -5.71 14.52
C ASP A 42 11.71 -5.05 13.22
N ASP A 43 12.30 -5.40 12.07
CA ASP A 43 11.82 -4.97 10.74
C ASP A 43 10.41 -5.51 10.45
N LEU A 44 10.14 -6.79 10.74
CA LEU A 44 8.82 -7.39 10.55
C LEU A 44 7.76 -6.80 11.51
N GLY A 45 8.13 -6.48 12.75
CA GLY A 45 7.27 -5.79 13.70
C GLY A 45 6.86 -4.40 13.20
N ARG A 46 7.83 -3.65 12.68
CA ARG A 46 7.57 -2.36 12.03
C ARG A 46 6.71 -2.48 10.77
N LEU A 47 6.92 -3.52 9.97
CA LEU A 47 6.10 -3.82 8.81
C LEU A 47 4.65 -4.13 9.17
N ALA A 48 4.41 -4.85 10.29
CA ALA A 48 3.07 -5.12 10.78
C ALA A 48 2.33 -3.83 11.15
N LEU A 49 3.01 -2.87 11.81
CA LEU A 49 2.45 -1.55 12.09
C LEU A 49 2.04 -0.83 10.79
N SER A 50 2.89 -0.82 9.77
CA SER A 50 2.56 -0.23 8.47
C SER A 50 1.36 -0.93 7.81
N CYS A 51 1.27 -2.26 7.90
CA CYS A 51 0.13 -3.00 7.35
C CYS A 51 -1.18 -2.68 8.07
N GLU A 52 -1.16 -2.52 9.39
CA GLU A 52 -2.33 -2.09 10.17
C GLU A 52 -2.79 -0.69 9.76
N LEU A 53 -1.87 0.25 9.55
CA LEU A 53 -2.21 1.57 9.01
C LEU A 53 -2.86 1.46 7.63
N VAL A 54 -2.27 0.68 6.72
CA VAL A 54 -2.80 0.47 5.37
C VAL A 54 -4.21 -0.12 5.41
N GLN A 55 -4.46 -1.10 6.28
CA GLN A 55 -5.78 -1.70 6.47
C GLN A 55 -6.79 -0.67 7.02
N ALA A 56 -6.42 0.10 8.04
CA ALA A 56 -7.30 1.12 8.62
C ALA A 56 -7.62 2.23 7.60
N ALA A 57 -6.60 2.71 6.88
CA ALA A 57 -6.76 3.72 5.83
C ALA A 57 -7.59 3.20 4.65
N SER A 58 -7.41 1.95 4.23
CA SER A 58 -8.25 1.32 3.18
C SER A 58 -9.72 1.24 3.60
N GLY A 59 -9.98 0.81 4.84
CA GLY A 59 -11.34 0.82 5.40
C GLY A 59 -11.97 2.22 5.38
N LEU A 60 -11.22 3.26 5.75
CA LEU A 60 -11.69 4.64 5.70
C LEU A 60 -11.93 5.14 4.27
N VAL A 61 -11.02 4.87 3.34
CA VAL A 61 -11.17 5.22 1.91
C VAL A 61 -12.48 4.63 1.37
N HIS A 62 -12.77 3.37 1.65
CA HIS A 62 -14.02 2.76 1.21
C HIS A 62 -15.26 3.47 1.79
N GLN A 63 -15.28 3.78 3.09
CA GLN A 63 -16.42 4.49 3.69
C GLN A 63 -16.61 5.90 3.11
N LEU A 64 -15.52 6.63 2.85
CA LEU A 64 -15.58 7.95 2.21
C LEU A 64 -16.05 7.88 0.75
N GLN A 65 -15.67 6.84 0.01
CA GLN A 65 -16.16 6.61 -1.37
C GLN A 65 -17.67 6.33 -1.40
N ARG A 66 -18.20 5.62 -0.41
CA ARG A 66 -19.65 5.42 -0.23
C ARG A 66 -20.33 6.70 0.21
N GLU A 67 -19.76 7.44 1.17
CA GLU A 67 -20.29 8.73 1.63
C GLU A 67 -20.38 9.74 0.48
N ARG A 68 -19.36 9.80 -0.38
CA ARG A 68 -19.36 10.58 -1.62
C ARG A 68 -20.52 10.20 -2.53
N GLY A 69 -20.70 8.90 -2.80
CA GLY A 69 -21.78 8.41 -3.68
C GLY A 69 -23.17 8.75 -3.16
N VAL A 70 -23.41 8.50 -1.87
CA VAL A 70 -24.68 8.83 -1.21
C VAL A 70 -24.93 10.34 -1.16
N SER A 71 -23.89 11.14 -0.90
CA SER A 71 -23.98 12.60 -0.91
C SER A 71 -24.29 13.16 -2.29
N ASN A 72 -23.73 12.56 -3.35
CA ASN A 72 -23.98 12.96 -4.72
C ASN A 72 -25.46 12.74 -5.10
N VAL A 73 -26.03 11.58 -4.77
CA VAL A 73 -27.48 11.29 -4.96
C VAL A 73 -28.36 12.23 -4.13
N PHE A 74 -27.99 12.52 -2.88
CA PHE A 74 -28.72 13.46 -2.03
C PHE A 74 -28.74 14.87 -2.65
N LEU A 75 -27.60 15.39 -3.08
CA LEU A 75 -27.51 16.72 -3.70
C LEU A 75 -28.21 16.76 -5.07
N GLY A 76 -28.04 15.73 -5.90
CA GLY A 76 -28.67 15.64 -7.22
C GLY A 76 -30.18 15.46 -7.19
N SER A 77 -30.73 14.95 -6.08
CA SER A 77 -32.18 14.86 -5.85
C SER A 77 -32.74 16.04 -5.05
N GLU A 78 -31.95 17.12 -4.89
CA GLU A 78 -32.30 18.28 -4.07
C GLU A 78 -32.73 17.91 -2.64
N GLY A 79 -32.15 16.83 -2.11
CA GLY A 79 -32.43 16.31 -0.77
C GLY A 79 -33.68 15.41 -0.63
N ALA A 80 -34.37 15.10 -1.72
CA ALA A 80 -35.54 14.22 -1.69
C ALA A 80 -35.18 12.75 -1.45
N ARG A 81 -33.99 12.32 -1.89
CA ARG A 81 -33.52 10.93 -1.77
C ARG A 81 -32.31 10.84 -0.84
N PHE A 82 -32.13 9.68 -0.21
CA PHE A 82 -30.89 9.27 0.47
C PHE A 82 -30.51 10.05 1.75
N GLY A 83 -31.41 10.84 2.34
CA GLY A 83 -31.14 11.59 3.58
C GLY A 83 -30.75 10.71 4.78
N ALA A 84 -31.50 9.64 5.04
CA ALA A 84 -31.21 8.70 6.13
C ALA A 84 -29.96 7.86 5.85
N GLN A 85 -29.80 7.39 4.61
CA GLN A 85 -28.64 6.65 4.14
C GLN A 85 -27.36 7.48 4.32
N ARG A 86 -27.41 8.79 4.04
CA ARG A 86 -26.28 9.71 4.23
C ARG A 86 -25.87 9.78 5.69
N GLU A 87 -26.83 9.91 6.59
CA GLU A 87 -26.54 9.99 8.03
C GLU A 87 -25.96 8.68 8.58
N ALA A 88 -26.47 7.53 8.13
CA ALA A 88 -25.90 6.23 8.47
C ALA A 88 -24.46 6.09 7.93
N GLN A 89 -24.23 6.51 6.68
CA GLN A 89 -22.91 6.44 6.05
C GLN A 89 -21.91 7.40 6.71
N ARG A 90 -22.35 8.60 7.12
CA ARG A 90 -21.55 9.56 7.88
C ARG A 90 -20.99 8.93 9.15
N ARG A 91 -21.82 8.19 9.90
CA ARG A 91 -21.40 7.48 11.12
C ARG A 91 -20.39 6.38 10.81
N ALA A 92 -20.65 5.58 9.78
CA ALA A 92 -19.70 4.54 9.35
C ALA A 92 -18.33 5.12 8.96
N SER A 93 -18.30 6.26 8.27
CA SER A 93 -17.06 6.99 7.96
C SER A 93 -16.36 7.52 9.21
N GLN A 94 -17.11 8.06 10.19
CA GLN A 94 -16.54 8.52 11.46
C GLN A 94 -15.94 7.37 12.29
N ASP A 95 -16.61 6.22 12.33
CA ASP A 95 -16.08 5.03 13.00
C ASP A 95 -14.80 4.52 12.32
N ALA A 96 -14.72 4.60 10.99
CA ALA A 96 -13.50 4.28 10.25
C ALA A 96 -12.38 5.30 10.48
N GLU A 97 -12.71 6.58 10.54
CA GLU A 97 -11.77 7.65 10.84
C GLU A 97 -11.19 7.50 12.25
N ALA A 98 -12.02 7.14 13.22
CA ALA A 98 -11.60 6.87 14.60
C ALA A 98 -10.58 5.73 14.67
N ARG A 99 -10.68 4.70 13.82
CA ARG A 99 -9.67 3.61 13.77
C ARG A 99 -8.31 4.11 13.29
N VAL A 100 -8.29 4.98 12.28
CA VAL A 100 -7.04 5.59 11.80
C VAL A 100 -6.44 6.49 12.88
N ARG A 101 -7.25 7.35 13.53
CA ARG A 101 -6.78 8.21 14.62
C ARG A 101 -6.30 7.41 15.83
N ALA A 102 -6.96 6.31 16.17
CA ALA A 102 -6.53 5.42 17.24
C ALA A 102 -5.19 4.74 16.94
N TRP A 103 -4.94 4.36 15.68
CA TRP A 103 -3.62 3.87 15.26
C TRP A 103 -2.56 4.98 15.43
N LEU A 104 -2.88 6.21 15.04
CA LEU A 104 -1.97 7.36 15.16
C LEU A 104 -1.67 7.80 16.60
N ALA A 105 -2.59 7.53 17.53
CA ALA A 105 -2.46 7.88 18.94
C ALA A 105 -1.61 6.89 19.76
N ARG A 106 -1.06 5.86 19.11
CA ARG A 106 -0.26 4.84 19.79
C ARG A 106 1.03 5.42 20.37
N PRO A 107 1.46 4.99 21.58
CA PRO A 107 2.69 5.49 22.21
C PRO A 107 3.94 5.28 21.37
N GLU A 108 3.98 4.20 20.57
CA GLU A 108 5.09 3.86 19.68
C GLU A 108 5.32 4.92 18.58
N LEU A 109 4.32 5.75 18.31
CA LEU A 109 4.37 6.87 17.36
C LEU A 109 4.67 8.23 18.03
N GLY A 110 4.72 8.29 19.37
CA GLY A 110 4.93 9.50 20.14
C GLY A 110 6.31 9.57 20.82
N GLY A 111 6.84 10.79 21.00
CA GLY A 111 8.08 11.06 21.74
C GLY A 111 9.35 11.11 20.88
N GLU A 112 10.50 11.30 21.53
CA GLU A 112 11.81 11.45 20.87
C GLU A 112 12.23 10.19 20.08
N GLN A 113 11.68 9.01 20.40
CA GLN A 113 11.94 7.74 19.70
C GLN A 113 10.98 7.44 18.53
N ALA A 114 9.98 8.29 18.25
CA ALA A 114 8.98 8.06 17.20
C ALA A 114 9.60 7.88 15.79
N GLY A 115 10.74 8.52 15.53
CA GLY A 115 11.47 8.40 14.26
C GLY A 115 12.13 7.04 14.05
N ALA A 116 12.40 6.27 15.10
CA ALA A 116 13.02 4.94 15.02
C ALA A 116 11.97 3.82 14.88
N ALA A 117 10.78 4.03 15.44
CA ALA A 117 9.72 3.02 15.52
C ALA A 117 8.92 2.86 14.22
N VAL A 118 8.87 3.88 13.35
CA VAL A 118 8.02 3.83 12.15
C VAL A 118 8.83 3.95 10.85
N PRO A 119 8.75 2.94 9.96
CA PRO A 119 9.36 3.00 8.65
C PRO A 119 8.86 4.21 7.85
N GLY A 120 9.76 5.06 7.35
CA GLY A 120 9.44 6.15 6.41
C GLY A 120 9.77 7.56 6.89
N GLY A 121 10.15 7.71 8.16
CA GLY A 121 10.68 8.96 8.72
C GLY A 121 9.82 10.20 8.41
N ALA A 122 10.46 11.32 8.09
CA ALA A 122 9.80 12.61 7.85
C ALA A 122 8.75 12.57 6.71
N ARG A 123 8.95 11.72 5.69
CA ARG A 123 8.05 11.64 4.53
C ARG A 123 6.70 11.05 4.93
N LEU A 124 6.71 9.99 5.73
CA LEU A 124 5.47 9.40 6.26
C LEU A 124 4.74 10.39 7.18
N PHE A 125 5.44 11.05 8.11
CA PHE A 125 4.81 12.06 8.99
C PHE A 125 4.20 13.23 8.20
N THR A 126 4.85 13.65 7.13
CA THR A 126 4.29 14.67 6.23
C THR A 126 2.99 14.19 5.57
N ARG A 127 2.95 12.93 5.11
CA ARG A 127 1.72 12.34 4.54
C ARG A 127 0.62 12.17 5.58
N ILE A 128 0.97 11.80 6.80
CA ILE A 128 0.03 11.73 7.93
C ILE A 128 -0.56 13.12 8.20
N ALA A 129 0.26 14.16 8.29
CA ALA A 129 -0.20 15.53 8.53
C ALA A 129 -1.15 16.02 7.44
N LEU A 130 -0.83 15.78 6.16
CA LEU A 130 -1.69 16.13 5.03
C LEU A 130 -3.02 15.36 5.08
N ALA A 131 -3.00 14.06 5.40
CA ALA A 131 -4.20 13.26 5.53
C ALA A 131 -5.09 13.74 6.69
N LEU A 132 -4.50 14.05 7.86
CA LEU A 132 -5.23 14.59 9.01
C LEU A 132 -5.85 15.95 8.69
N HIS A 133 -5.10 16.85 8.05
CA HIS A 133 -5.63 18.14 7.62
C HIS A 133 -6.83 17.99 6.68
N ALA A 134 -6.75 17.07 5.72
CA ALA A 134 -7.86 16.78 4.82
C ALA A 134 -9.08 16.18 5.55
N LEU A 135 -8.87 15.31 6.54
CA LEU A 135 -9.93 14.73 7.37
C LEU A 135 -10.61 15.79 8.25
N ASP A 136 -9.84 16.72 8.82
CA ASP A 136 -10.36 17.80 9.68
C ASP A 136 -11.28 18.77 8.90
N ALA A 137 -11.21 18.78 7.56
CA ALA A 137 -12.11 19.55 6.70
C ALA A 137 -13.48 18.87 6.46
N LEU A 138 -13.61 17.56 6.71
CA LEU A 138 -14.84 16.80 6.45
C LEU A 138 -16.08 17.30 7.22
N PRO A 139 -16.01 17.69 8.51
CA PRO A 139 -17.17 18.21 9.23
C PRO A 139 -17.78 19.45 8.56
N GLY A 140 -16.95 20.36 8.04
CA GLY A 140 -17.40 21.53 7.30
C GLY A 140 -18.13 21.14 6.01
N LEU A 141 -17.52 20.26 5.20
CA LEU A 141 -18.13 19.71 3.99
C LEU A 141 -19.48 19.04 4.28
N ARG A 142 -19.56 18.21 5.32
CA ARG A 142 -20.80 17.53 5.73
C ARG A 142 -21.90 18.52 6.09
N GLY A 143 -21.55 19.63 6.75
CA GLY A 143 -22.47 20.72 7.06
C GLY A 143 -22.98 21.44 5.81
N GLU A 144 -22.12 21.73 4.85
CA GLU A 144 -22.50 22.31 3.56
C GLU A 144 -23.42 21.40 2.75
N ILE A 145 -23.11 20.09 2.69
CA ILE A 145 -23.94 19.09 2.00
C ILE A 145 -25.31 18.98 2.67
N ALA A 146 -25.35 18.91 4.01
CA ALA A 146 -26.61 18.83 4.75
C ALA A 146 -27.50 20.06 4.52
N ALA A 147 -26.89 21.24 4.40
CA ALA A 147 -27.57 22.49 4.08
C ALA A 147 -27.81 22.69 2.57
N ARG A 148 -27.35 21.78 1.70
CA ARG A 148 -27.37 21.87 0.23
C ARG A 148 -26.73 23.17 -0.30
N ARG A 149 -25.63 23.61 0.32
CA ARG A 149 -24.91 24.85 -0.04
C ARG A 149 -23.74 24.63 -1.01
N CYS A 150 -23.53 23.41 -1.48
CA CYS A 150 -22.53 23.06 -2.48
C CYS A 150 -23.15 22.19 -3.56
N ARG A 151 -22.54 22.22 -4.75
CA ARG A 151 -23.00 21.43 -5.89
C ARG A 151 -22.50 19.97 -5.81
N PRO A 152 -23.15 19.01 -6.49
CA PRO A 152 -22.72 17.60 -6.50
C PRO A 152 -21.26 17.39 -6.96
N ASP A 153 -20.81 18.17 -7.95
CA ASP A 153 -19.44 18.13 -8.48
C ASP A 153 -18.42 18.67 -7.48
N GLU A 154 -18.71 19.81 -6.82
CA GLU A 154 -17.87 20.37 -5.75
C GLU A 154 -17.71 19.40 -4.58
N ALA A 155 -18.81 18.80 -4.12
CA ALA A 155 -18.77 17.80 -3.05
C ALA A 155 -17.96 16.56 -3.48
N THR A 156 -18.12 16.12 -4.73
CA THR A 156 -17.37 14.99 -5.28
C THR A 156 -15.87 15.29 -5.32
N ALA A 157 -15.46 16.48 -5.77
CA ALA A 157 -14.07 16.90 -5.80
C ALA A 157 -13.45 16.89 -4.39
N ARG A 158 -14.09 17.53 -3.40
CA ARG A 158 -13.58 17.60 -2.02
C ARG A 158 -13.46 16.22 -1.36
N TYR A 159 -14.41 15.31 -1.56
CA TYR A 159 -14.24 13.92 -1.08
C TYR A 159 -13.07 13.21 -1.78
N SER A 160 -12.87 13.48 -3.08
CA SER A 160 -11.81 12.85 -3.88
C SER A 160 -10.42 13.34 -3.46
N GLU A 161 -10.29 14.60 -3.02
CA GLU A 161 -9.07 15.16 -2.42
C GLU A 161 -8.70 14.42 -1.13
N VAL A 162 -9.67 14.23 -0.21
CA VAL A 162 -9.44 13.49 1.05
C VAL A 162 -9.05 12.04 0.76
N VAL A 163 -9.75 11.37 -0.16
CA VAL A 163 -9.39 10.01 -0.60
C VAL A 163 -8.01 9.98 -1.23
N GLY A 164 -7.64 10.99 -2.04
CA GLY A 164 -6.32 11.15 -2.63
C GLY A 164 -5.20 11.24 -1.57
N ALA A 165 -5.41 12.04 -0.53
CA ALA A 165 -4.46 12.17 0.59
C ALA A 165 -4.27 10.83 1.35
N LEU A 166 -5.36 10.10 1.61
CA LEU A 166 -5.30 8.78 2.25
C LEU A 166 -4.60 7.75 1.38
N LEU A 167 -4.83 7.76 0.06
CA LEU A 167 -4.14 6.87 -0.87
C LEU A 167 -2.64 7.20 -0.97
N ALA A 168 -2.26 8.49 -0.90
CA ALA A 168 -0.86 8.88 -0.81
C ALA A 168 -0.20 8.41 0.50
N LEU A 169 -0.94 8.41 1.60
CA LEU A 169 -0.48 7.83 2.87
C LEU A 169 -0.28 6.30 2.76
N VAL A 170 -1.24 5.58 2.16
CA VAL A 170 -1.10 4.13 1.93
C VAL A 170 0.11 3.81 1.07
N PHE A 171 0.33 4.59 0.00
CA PHE A 171 1.51 4.43 -0.86
C PHE A 171 2.81 4.60 -0.08
N GLU A 172 2.88 5.64 0.74
CA GLU A 172 4.05 5.95 1.54
C GLU A 172 4.33 4.85 2.57
N ALA A 173 3.30 4.38 3.27
CA ALA A 173 3.42 3.26 4.20
C ALA A 173 3.84 1.95 3.52
N ALA A 174 3.45 1.76 2.25
CA ALA A 174 3.82 0.59 1.46
C ALA A 174 5.26 0.63 0.94
N ASP A 175 5.78 1.81 0.62
CA ASP A 175 7.10 2.00 0.02
C ASP A 175 8.26 1.58 0.93
N VAL A 176 8.03 1.62 2.25
CA VAL A 176 9.05 1.29 3.26
C VAL A 176 9.06 -0.18 3.64
N ALA A 177 8.18 -1.00 3.04
CA ALA A 177 8.24 -2.43 3.24
C ALA A 177 9.59 -2.98 2.75
N VAL A 178 10.17 -3.87 3.56
CA VAL A 178 11.44 -4.55 3.28
C VAL A 178 11.27 -6.01 2.91
N ASP A 179 10.07 -6.57 3.17
CA ASP A 179 9.73 -7.93 2.77
C ASP A 179 9.11 -7.95 1.36
N PRO A 180 9.59 -8.80 0.44
CA PRO A 180 9.15 -8.78 -0.96
C PRO A 180 7.71 -9.25 -1.17
N GLU A 181 7.28 -10.31 -0.46
CA GLU A 181 5.91 -10.83 -0.58
C GLU A 181 4.90 -9.78 -0.09
N VAL A 182 5.20 -9.14 1.04
CA VAL A 182 4.40 -8.06 1.61
C VAL A 182 4.39 -6.84 0.69
N SER A 183 5.56 -6.41 0.19
CA SER A 183 5.69 -5.29 -0.76
C SER A 183 4.85 -5.52 -2.02
N ARG A 184 4.95 -6.71 -2.62
CA ARG A 184 4.15 -7.10 -3.78
C ARG A 184 2.65 -7.03 -3.50
N ARG A 185 2.19 -7.57 -2.36
CA ARG A 185 0.77 -7.52 -1.97
C ARG A 185 0.29 -6.10 -1.70
N LEU A 186 1.13 -5.25 -1.11
CA LEU A 186 0.85 -3.82 -0.90
C LEU A 186 0.72 -3.06 -2.23
N VAL A 187 1.61 -3.33 -3.20
CA VAL A 187 1.51 -2.77 -4.56
C VAL A 187 0.20 -3.18 -5.21
N ALA A 188 -0.18 -4.46 -5.10
CA ALA A 188 -1.44 -4.96 -5.63
C ALA A 188 -2.65 -4.28 -4.97
N LEU A 189 -2.70 -4.24 -3.64
CA LEU A 189 -3.75 -3.58 -2.87
C LEU A 189 -3.88 -2.10 -3.26
N PHE A 190 -2.77 -1.39 -3.30
CA PHE A 190 -2.75 0.02 -3.68
C PHE A 190 -3.29 0.28 -5.09
N ASN A 191 -2.87 -0.52 -6.08
CA ASN A 191 -3.37 -0.38 -7.44
C ASN A 191 -4.87 -0.71 -7.53
N LEU A 192 -5.35 -1.72 -6.80
CA LEU A 192 -6.78 -2.02 -6.72
C LEU A 192 -7.56 -0.84 -6.10
N MET A 193 -7.08 -0.28 -4.99
CA MET A 193 -7.70 0.88 -4.33
C MET A 193 -7.77 2.11 -5.26
N ARG A 194 -6.71 2.37 -6.03
CA ARG A 194 -6.68 3.46 -7.02
C ARG A 194 -7.61 3.20 -8.19
N GLY A 195 -7.64 1.98 -8.72
CA GLY A 195 -8.58 1.59 -9.78
C GLY A 195 -10.03 1.75 -9.32
N LYS A 196 -10.34 1.32 -8.08
CA LYS A 196 -11.65 1.53 -7.45
C LYS A 196 -11.98 3.01 -7.29
N GLU A 197 -11.00 3.84 -6.90
CA GLU A 197 -11.21 5.28 -6.80
C GLU A 197 -11.57 5.92 -8.14
N PHE A 198 -10.83 5.60 -9.21
CA PHE A 198 -11.15 6.06 -10.55
C PHE A 198 -12.50 5.56 -11.06
N ALA A 199 -12.88 4.31 -10.76
CA ALA A 199 -14.21 3.78 -11.05
C ALA A 199 -15.31 4.54 -10.29
N GLY A 200 -15.03 4.97 -9.05
CA GLY A 200 -15.93 5.81 -8.26
C GLY A 200 -16.11 7.22 -8.83
N GLN A 201 -15.05 7.80 -9.39
CA GLN A 201 -15.10 9.08 -10.11
C GLN A 201 -15.83 8.94 -11.44
N GLU A 202 -15.59 7.85 -12.19
CA GLU A 202 -16.32 7.52 -13.42
C GLU A 202 -17.83 7.44 -13.13
N ARG A 203 -18.22 6.75 -12.06
CA ARG A 203 -19.63 6.68 -11.63
C ARG A 203 -20.24 8.06 -11.48
N ALA A 204 -19.59 8.94 -10.71
CA ALA A 204 -20.10 10.28 -10.42
C ALA A 204 -20.20 11.14 -11.69
N LEU A 205 -19.17 11.12 -12.53
CA LEU A 205 -19.10 11.94 -13.74
C LEU A 205 -20.05 11.45 -14.84
N GLY A 206 -20.20 10.13 -15.00
CA GLY A 206 -21.14 9.54 -15.94
C GLY A 206 -22.59 9.79 -15.52
N ALA A 207 -22.92 9.65 -14.23
CA ALA A 207 -24.26 9.96 -13.72
C ALA A 207 -24.61 11.44 -13.97
N ALA A 208 -23.67 12.35 -13.74
CA ALA A 208 -23.85 13.77 -14.03
C ALA A 208 -24.00 14.07 -15.53
N SER A 209 -23.34 13.31 -16.40
CA SER A 209 -23.46 13.46 -17.87
C SER A 209 -24.82 12.99 -18.37
N PHE A 210 -25.31 11.82 -17.92
CA PHE A 210 -26.66 11.35 -18.29
C PHE A 210 -27.75 12.27 -17.71
N ALA A 211 -27.62 12.70 -16.45
CA ALA A 211 -28.59 13.60 -15.83
C ALA A 211 -28.68 14.98 -16.50
N ALA A 212 -27.58 15.46 -17.11
CA ALA A 212 -27.58 16.70 -17.88
C ALA A 212 -28.32 16.58 -19.22
N GLY A 213 -28.54 15.36 -19.72
CA GLY A 213 -29.30 15.10 -20.95
C GLY A 213 -28.53 15.38 -22.26
N HIS A 214 -27.25 15.76 -22.19
CA HIS A 214 -26.39 15.94 -23.36
C HIS A 214 -24.92 15.67 -22.99
N PRO A 215 -24.10 15.18 -23.94
CA PRO A 215 -22.68 15.01 -23.69
C PRO A 215 -21.99 16.37 -23.57
N VAL A 216 -21.03 16.47 -22.64
CA VAL A 216 -20.17 17.66 -22.49
C VAL A 216 -18.75 17.21 -22.79
N ALA A 217 -18.11 17.80 -23.81
CA ALA A 217 -16.81 17.35 -24.33
C ALA A 217 -15.75 17.17 -23.22
N GLU A 218 -15.65 18.12 -22.28
CA GLU A 218 -14.73 18.05 -21.15
C GLU A 218 -15.01 16.83 -20.25
N ARG A 219 -16.29 16.54 -19.96
CA ARG A 219 -16.70 15.39 -19.13
C ARG A 219 -16.46 14.07 -19.86
N THR A 220 -16.78 14.01 -21.16
CA THR A 220 -16.51 12.83 -22.00
C THR A 220 -15.01 12.51 -22.04
N GLN A 221 -14.16 13.53 -22.21
CA GLN A 221 -12.71 13.37 -22.19
C GLN A 221 -12.20 12.92 -20.82
N ALA A 222 -12.75 13.47 -19.73
CA ALA A 222 -12.40 13.05 -18.39
C ALA A 222 -12.83 11.59 -18.10
N ILE A 223 -14.01 11.15 -18.59
CA ILE A 223 -14.44 9.74 -18.48
C ILE A 223 -13.49 8.81 -19.23
N LEU A 224 -13.11 9.12 -20.48
CA LEU A 224 -12.10 8.35 -21.21
C LEU A 224 -10.81 8.21 -20.42
N HIS A 225 -10.34 9.32 -19.83
CA HIS A 225 -9.16 9.30 -19.00
C HIS A 225 -9.32 8.36 -17.78
N LEU A 226 -10.45 8.41 -17.10
CA LEU A 226 -10.73 7.55 -15.95
C LEU A 226 -10.78 6.08 -16.33
N ILE A 227 -11.31 5.73 -17.51
CA ILE A 227 -11.33 4.37 -18.04
C ILE A 227 -9.90 3.86 -18.27
N ASP A 228 -9.07 4.64 -18.97
CA ASP A 228 -7.67 4.26 -19.22
C ASP A 228 -6.86 4.11 -17.91
N ALA A 229 -7.10 5.01 -16.95
CA ALA A 229 -6.44 5.00 -15.65
C ALA A 229 -6.83 3.76 -14.83
N GLN A 230 -8.10 3.35 -14.90
CA GLN A 230 -8.57 2.09 -14.30
C GLN A 230 -7.87 0.88 -14.90
N GLU A 231 -7.83 0.76 -16.23
CA GLU A 231 -7.20 -0.37 -16.90
C GLU A 231 -5.72 -0.51 -16.55
N LEU A 232 -4.99 0.61 -16.44
CA LEU A 232 -3.60 0.58 -15.98
C LEU A 232 -3.49 0.09 -14.53
N CYS A 233 -4.36 0.56 -13.65
CA CYS A 233 -4.39 0.12 -12.25
C CYS A 233 -4.68 -1.38 -12.14
N PHE A 234 -5.70 -1.89 -12.84
CA PHE A 234 -6.07 -3.30 -12.77
C PHE A 234 -5.02 -4.22 -13.40
N ARG A 235 -4.37 -3.82 -14.49
CA ARG A 235 -3.24 -4.58 -15.06
C ARG A 235 -2.07 -4.70 -14.08
N ARG A 236 -1.72 -3.60 -13.38
CA ARG A 236 -0.69 -3.65 -12.34
C ARG A 236 -1.13 -4.50 -11.17
N PHE A 237 -2.37 -4.36 -10.72
CA PHE A 237 -2.93 -5.22 -9.69
C PHE A 237 -2.79 -6.71 -10.06
N GLU A 238 -3.20 -7.11 -11.26
CA GLU A 238 -3.11 -8.50 -11.74
C GLU A 238 -1.65 -9.00 -11.74
N ALA A 239 -0.70 -8.17 -12.17
CA ALA A 239 0.72 -8.50 -12.20
C ALA A 239 1.34 -8.74 -10.81
N PHE A 240 0.79 -8.12 -9.76
CA PHE A 240 1.35 -8.19 -8.41
C PHE A 240 0.47 -8.98 -7.41
N CYS A 241 -0.79 -9.30 -7.70
CA CYS A 241 -1.69 -9.91 -6.72
C CYS A 241 -1.33 -11.37 -6.35
N GLY A 242 -0.67 -12.10 -7.25
CA GLY A 242 -0.30 -13.51 -7.09
C GLY A 242 -1.46 -14.47 -7.41
N ASP A 243 -1.14 -15.74 -7.62
CA ASP A 243 -2.03 -16.70 -8.29
C ASP A 243 -3.36 -16.97 -7.58
N GLU A 244 -3.35 -17.04 -6.25
CA GLU A 244 -4.57 -17.29 -5.47
C GLU A 244 -5.57 -16.13 -5.62
N VAL A 245 -5.09 -14.90 -5.46
CA VAL A 245 -5.92 -13.69 -5.59
C VAL A 245 -6.31 -13.49 -7.05
N LEU A 246 -5.44 -13.79 -8.01
CA LEU A 246 -5.76 -13.69 -9.44
C LEU A 246 -6.92 -14.62 -9.83
N ARG A 247 -6.96 -15.85 -9.31
CA ARG A 247 -8.09 -16.77 -9.53
C ARG A 247 -9.39 -16.23 -8.93
N GLN A 248 -9.33 -15.69 -7.71
CA GLN A 248 -10.50 -15.06 -7.06
C GLN A 248 -10.99 -13.84 -7.85
N TRP A 249 -10.07 -12.99 -8.31
CA TRP A 249 -10.33 -11.84 -9.17
C TRP A 249 -11.04 -12.24 -10.46
N GLN A 250 -10.53 -13.24 -11.18
CA GLN A 250 -11.12 -13.75 -12.42
C GLN A 250 -12.53 -14.32 -12.19
N ALA A 251 -12.74 -15.05 -11.08
CA ALA A 251 -14.06 -15.55 -10.72
C ALA A 251 -15.04 -14.39 -10.45
N LEU A 252 -14.60 -13.37 -9.71
CA LEU A 252 -15.43 -12.20 -9.37
C LEU A 252 -15.78 -11.33 -10.58
N GLN A 253 -14.93 -11.26 -11.60
CA GLN A 253 -15.22 -10.54 -12.84
C GLN A 253 -16.49 -11.05 -13.54
N SER A 254 -16.83 -12.34 -13.40
CA SER A 254 -18.05 -12.90 -13.99
C SER A 254 -19.35 -12.37 -13.35
N PHE A 255 -19.28 -11.90 -12.10
CA PHE A 255 -20.40 -11.31 -11.38
C PHE A 255 -20.49 -9.79 -11.54
N MET A 256 -19.43 -9.15 -12.07
CA MET A 256 -19.42 -7.72 -12.33
C MET A 256 -20.25 -7.39 -13.59
N PRO A 257 -20.99 -6.27 -13.62
CA PRO A 257 -21.80 -5.89 -14.76
C PRO A 257 -20.97 -5.27 -15.91
N LEU A 258 -19.82 -5.87 -16.25
CA LEU A 258 -18.83 -5.31 -17.19
C LEU A 258 -19.42 -5.06 -18.59
N ALA A 259 -20.16 -6.02 -19.13
CA ALA A 259 -20.80 -5.87 -20.44
C ALA A 259 -21.89 -4.78 -20.42
N GLY A 260 -22.61 -4.63 -19.30
CA GLY A 260 -23.59 -3.56 -19.11
C GLY A 260 -22.93 -2.19 -19.07
N LEU A 261 -21.88 -2.06 -18.27
CA LEU A 261 -21.10 -0.83 -18.16
C LEU A 261 -20.49 -0.43 -19.52
N GLU A 262 -19.93 -1.38 -20.26
CA GLU A 262 -19.33 -1.14 -21.56
C GLU A 262 -20.34 -0.65 -22.60
N ARG A 263 -21.58 -1.18 -22.58
CA ARG A 263 -22.66 -0.65 -23.43
C ARG A 263 -22.98 0.81 -23.08
N LEU A 264 -23.10 1.13 -21.80
CA LEU A 264 -23.40 2.50 -21.37
C LEU A 264 -22.26 3.47 -21.69
N ARG A 265 -21.01 3.03 -21.53
CA ARG A 265 -19.82 3.80 -21.95
C ARG A 265 -19.89 4.13 -23.43
N ARG A 266 -20.18 3.14 -24.29
CA ARG A 266 -20.31 3.38 -25.73
C ARG A 266 -21.42 4.36 -26.06
N THR A 267 -22.58 4.24 -25.43
CA THR A 267 -23.68 5.21 -25.61
C THR A 267 -23.21 6.63 -25.31
N LEU A 268 -22.51 6.84 -24.19
CA LEU A 268 -22.05 8.17 -23.81
C LEU A 268 -20.91 8.69 -24.71
N LEU A 269 -19.92 7.84 -25.01
CA LEU A 269 -18.69 8.23 -25.72
C LEU A 269 -18.86 8.36 -27.23
N ALA A 270 -19.80 7.62 -27.83
CA ALA A 270 -20.09 7.68 -29.26
C ALA A 270 -21.16 8.73 -29.63
N SER A 271 -21.76 9.37 -28.62
CA SER A 271 -22.78 10.41 -28.84
C SER A 271 -22.15 11.67 -29.45
N ALA A 272 -22.80 12.22 -30.48
CA ALA A 272 -22.43 13.53 -31.02
C ALA A 272 -22.64 14.63 -29.96
N PRO A 273 -21.92 15.76 -30.02
CA PRO A 273 -22.01 16.83 -29.01
C PRO A 273 -23.44 17.34 -28.73
N ASP A 274 -24.30 17.34 -29.76
CA ASP A 274 -25.70 17.81 -29.67
C ASP A 274 -26.71 16.66 -29.53
N ALA A 275 -26.25 15.41 -29.38
CA ALA A 275 -27.15 14.27 -29.23
C ALA A 275 -27.81 14.28 -27.85
N ALA A 276 -29.14 14.12 -27.83
CA ALA A 276 -29.89 13.98 -26.59
C ALA A 276 -29.55 12.65 -25.90
N LEU A 277 -29.20 12.72 -24.62
CA LEU A 277 -29.06 11.58 -23.73
C LEU A 277 -30.32 11.45 -22.89
N ASP A 278 -30.79 10.22 -22.68
CA ASP A 278 -31.93 9.95 -21.81
C ASP A 278 -31.53 10.09 -20.33
N PRO A 279 -32.08 11.06 -19.58
CA PRO A 279 -31.77 11.23 -18.16
C PRO A 279 -32.16 10.02 -17.30
N ALA A 280 -33.11 9.18 -17.74
CA ALA A 280 -33.48 7.96 -17.02
C ALA A 280 -32.34 6.94 -16.95
N VAL A 281 -31.38 7.02 -17.88
CA VAL A 281 -30.19 6.14 -17.90
C VAL A 281 -29.21 6.47 -16.77
N ALA A 282 -29.30 7.66 -16.15
CA ALA A 282 -28.41 8.06 -15.05
C ALA A 282 -28.49 7.10 -13.85
N GLU A 283 -29.70 6.62 -13.51
CA GLU A 283 -29.91 5.67 -12.42
C GLU A 283 -29.35 4.28 -12.77
N VAL A 284 -29.58 3.81 -14.01
CA VAL A 284 -29.02 2.54 -14.51
C VAL A 284 -27.50 2.55 -14.50
N TRP A 285 -26.88 3.67 -14.93
CA TRP A 285 -25.44 3.87 -14.85
C TRP A 285 -24.92 3.83 -13.41
N PHE A 286 -25.59 4.55 -12.50
CA PHE A 286 -25.21 4.61 -11.11
C PHE A 286 -25.24 3.23 -10.45
N ASP A 287 -26.29 2.45 -10.69
CA ASP A 287 -26.47 1.11 -10.13
C ASP A 287 -25.44 0.13 -10.70
N CYS A 288 -25.23 0.14 -12.01
CA CYS A 288 -24.22 -0.68 -12.69
C CYS A 288 -22.81 -0.42 -12.13
N CYS A 289 -22.44 0.85 -11.99
CA CYS A 289 -21.14 1.22 -11.41
C CYS A 289 -21.04 0.87 -9.93
N SER A 290 -22.12 1.03 -9.16
CA SER A 290 -22.14 0.71 -7.73
C SER A 290 -21.98 -0.79 -7.49
N GLN A 291 -22.67 -1.64 -8.24
CA GLN A 291 -22.49 -3.08 -8.19
C GLN A 291 -21.04 -3.48 -8.51
N ARG A 292 -20.42 -2.88 -9.53
CA ARG A 292 -19.00 -3.12 -9.84
C ARG A 292 -18.10 -2.71 -8.67
N LEU A 293 -18.32 -1.55 -8.07
CA LEU A 293 -17.53 -1.07 -6.93
C LEU A 293 -17.64 -1.99 -5.71
N ASP A 294 -18.81 -2.56 -5.45
CA ASP A 294 -19.02 -3.52 -4.37
C ASP A 294 -18.19 -4.80 -4.59
N GLN A 295 -18.18 -5.33 -5.82
CA GLN A 295 -17.34 -6.50 -6.17
C GLN A 295 -15.84 -6.18 -6.07
N LEU A 296 -15.41 -4.99 -6.49
CA LEU A 296 -14.02 -4.55 -6.32
C LEU A 296 -13.63 -4.44 -4.83
N HIS A 297 -14.57 -4.06 -3.96
CA HIS A 297 -14.33 -3.97 -2.53
C HIS A 297 -14.14 -5.35 -1.88
N GLU A 298 -14.86 -6.37 -2.31
CA GLU A 298 -14.65 -7.75 -1.80
C GLU A 298 -13.21 -8.24 -2.02
N VAL A 299 -12.64 -7.94 -3.20
CA VAL A 299 -11.23 -8.25 -3.53
C VAL A 299 -10.27 -7.46 -2.64
N GLU A 300 -10.56 -6.17 -2.40
CA GLU A 300 -9.78 -5.30 -1.54
C GLU A 300 -9.75 -5.82 -0.10
N VAL A 301 -10.90 -6.24 0.44
CA VAL A 301 -11.01 -6.83 1.77
C VAL A 301 -10.22 -8.14 1.86
N ALA A 302 -10.30 -9.00 0.83
CA ALA A 302 -9.52 -10.24 0.79
C ALA A 302 -8.00 -9.99 0.78
N LEU A 303 -7.53 -9.04 -0.04
CA LEU A 303 -6.12 -8.61 -0.08
C LEU A 303 -5.66 -8.02 1.25
N ALA A 304 -6.43 -7.11 1.82
CA ALA A 304 -6.11 -6.44 3.07
C ALA A 304 -6.02 -7.46 4.22
N ARG A 305 -6.93 -8.44 4.29
CA ARG A 305 -6.88 -9.53 5.27
C ARG A 305 -5.64 -10.41 5.05
N GLY A 306 -5.41 -10.86 3.82
CA GLY A 306 -4.26 -11.71 3.48
C GLY A 306 -2.91 -11.05 3.77
N LEU A 307 -2.82 -9.72 3.69
CA LEU A 307 -1.64 -8.96 4.10
C LEU A 307 -1.33 -9.14 5.60
N GLY A 308 -2.35 -9.03 6.46
CA GLY A 308 -2.21 -9.25 7.90
C GLY A 308 -1.77 -10.67 8.23
N ASP A 309 -2.37 -11.65 7.55
CA ASP A 309 -2.04 -13.07 7.74
C ASP A 309 -0.59 -13.38 7.33
N VAL A 310 -0.11 -12.80 6.21
CA VAL A 310 1.27 -12.97 5.75
C VAL A 310 2.27 -12.38 6.75
N CYS A 311 2.03 -11.15 7.23
CA CYS A 311 2.88 -10.53 8.24
C CYS A 311 2.93 -11.36 9.53
N ALA A 312 1.77 -11.82 10.02
CA ALA A 312 1.69 -12.65 11.22
C ALA A 312 2.46 -13.97 11.08
N ARG A 313 2.31 -14.66 9.94
CA ARG A 313 3.06 -15.90 9.64
C ARG A 313 4.56 -15.67 9.58
N LYS A 314 5.02 -14.61 8.90
CA LYS A 314 6.45 -14.28 8.80
C LYS A 314 7.06 -13.95 10.16
N ILE A 315 6.34 -13.19 11.00
CA ILE A 315 6.78 -12.90 12.38
C ILE A 315 6.88 -14.20 13.19
N ALA A 316 5.89 -15.09 13.09
CA ALA A 316 5.91 -16.37 13.80
C ALA A 316 7.07 -17.26 13.35
N ALA A 317 7.32 -17.35 12.04
CA ALA A 317 8.43 -18.12 11.47
C ALA A 317 9.79 -17.56 11.92
N ALA A 318 9.99 -16.24 11.85
CA ALA A 318 11.23 -15.60 12.31
C ALA A 318 11.49 -15.84 13.81
N ARG A 319 10.43 -15.85 14.63
CA ARG A 319 10.52 -16.17 16.07
C ARG A 319 10.93 -17.63 16.32
N ALA A 320 10.33 -18.58 15.61
CA ALA A 320 10.66 -20.00 15.75
C ALA A 320 12.12 -20.27 15.33
N GLU A 321 12.54 -19.76 14.17
CA GLU A 321 13.94 -19.89 13.70
C GLU A 321 14.95 -19.30 14.71
N ALA A 322 14.63 -18.14 15.31
CA ALA A 322 15.50 -17.51 16.31
C ALA A 322 15.60 -18.33 17.60
N GLN A 323 14.51 -18.97 18.03
CA GLN A 323 14.49 -19.85 19.19
C GLN A 323 15.32 -21.12 18.96
N ASP A 324 15.16 -21.75 17.79
CA ASP A 324 15.92 -22.96 17.42
C ASP A 324 17.43 -22.67 17.41
N GLN A 325 17.85 -21.53 16.87
CA GLN A 325 19.26 -21.13 16.81
C GLN A 325 19.82 -20.73 18.18
N ALA A 326 19.02 -20.09 19.04
CA ALA A 326 19.41 -19.79 20.41
C ALA A 326 19.56 -21.08 21.25
N ALA A 327 18.68 -22.06 21.06
CA ALA A 327 18.81 -23.37 21.70
C ALA A 327 20.05 -24.12 21.23
N LEU A 328 20.38 -24.05 19.94
CA LEU A 328 21.63 -24.59 19.41
C LEU A 328 22.86 -23.92 20.06
N LEU A 329 22.83 -22.60 20.26
CA LEU A 329 23.89 -21.86 20.95
C LEU A 329 24.08 -22.29 22.40
N ASP A 330 22.99 -22.43 23.15
CA ASP A 330 23.04 -22.89 24.54
C ASP A 330 23.61 -24.31 24.64
N ALA A 331 23.19 -25.20 23.73
CA ALA A 331 23.74 -26.55 23.61
C ALA A 331 25.25 -26.56 23.25
N LEU A 332 25.71 -25.62 22.41
CA LEU A 332 27.12 -25.48 22.04
C LEU A 332 27.98 -24.86 23.15
N ALA A 333 27.43 -23.91 23.90
CA ALA A 333 28.13 -23.26 25.02
C ALA A 333 28.27 -24.18 26.23
N THR A 334 27.34 -25.11 26.42
CA THR A 334 27.35 -26.11 27.50
C THR A 334 28.11 -27.40 27.13
N ALA A 335 28.53 -27.55 25.87
CA ALA A 335 29.31 -28.71 25.41
C ALA A 335 30.77 -28.67 25.92
N PRO A 336 31.28 -29.73 26.57
CA PRO A 336 32.68 -29.78 27.01
C PRO A 336 33.64 -29.82 25.81
N GLY A 337 34.58 -28.88 25.73
CA GLY A 337 35.64 -28.86 24.70
C GLY A 337 35.50 -27.80 23.59
N ALA A 338 34.61 -26.81 23.74
CA ALA A 338 34.36 -25.76 22.75
C ALA A 338 35.49 -24.70 22.64
N GLN A 339 36.69 -25.11 22.25
CA GLN A 339 37.68 -24.22 21.62
C GLN A 339 37.82 -24.65 20.16
N ALA A 340 36.90 -24.22 19.30
CA ALA A 340 37.09 -24.38 17.86
C ALA A 340 38.20 -23.41 17.40
N PRO A 341 39.34 -23.88 16.85
CA PRO A 341 40.39 -22.98 16.40
C PRO A 341 39.91 -22.23 15.16
N LEU A 342 40.01 -20.89 15.25
CA LEU A 342 39.62 -19.92 14.23
C LEU A 342 40.24 -20.14 12.83
N GLY A 343 41.26 -20.99 12.71
CA GLY A 343 42.06 -21.20 11.50
C GLY A 343 41.32 -21.81 10.31
N MET A 344 40.16 -22.43 10.51
CA MET A 344 39.43 -23.11 9.43
C MET A 344 38.36 -22.23 8.74
N LEU A 345 38.02 -21.06 9.31
CA LEU A 345 37.03 -20.13 8.73
C LEU A 345 37.56 -19.30 7.55
N THR A 346 38.88 -19.25 7.35
CA THR A 346 39.53 -18.47 6.27
C THR A 346 40.00 -19.30 5.08
N GLY A 347 39.68 -20.60 5.03
CA GLY A 347 40.08 -21.46 3.92
C GLY A 347 41.60 -21.59 3.75
N ALA A 348 42.38 -21.38 4.81
CA ALA A 348 43.81 -21.63 4.78
C ALA A 348 44.04 -23.13 4.97
N GLU A 349 44.65 -23.78 3.97
CA GLU A 349 45.09 -25.17 4.06
C GLU A 349 46.06 -25.32 5.24
N VAL A 350 45.60 -25.94 6.31
CA VAL A 350 46.47 -26.33 7.41
C VAL A 350 47.20 -27.58 6.95
N ALA A 351 48.49 -27.44 6.68
CA ALA A 351 49.39 -28.53 6.37
C ALA A 351 49.29 -29.61 7.46
N ALA A 352 49.01 -30.83 7.05
CA ALA A 352 48.89 -31.99 7.92
C ALA A 352 50.17 -32.20 8.73
N GLY A 353 50.05 -32.04 10.05
CA GLY A 353 51.00 -32.55 11.04
C GLY A 353 50.30 -33.66 11.82
N GLU A 354 50.89 -34.85 11.77
CA GLU A 354 50.41 -36.06 12.48
C GLU A 354 50.59 -35.90 14.00
N ASP A 355 49.70 -36.57 14.74
CA ASP A 355 49.63 -36.77 16.22
C ASP A 355 48.76 -35.79 17.05
N ASP A 356 47.45 -36.08 17.16
CA ASP A 356 46.79 -36.28 18.48
C ASP A 356 45.41 -36.97 18.31
N ALA A 357 45.19 -38.05 19.05
CA ALA A 357 44.00 -38.89 18.95
C ALA A 357 42.98 -38.49 20.03
N GLY A 358 41.87 -37.85 19.63
CA GLY A 358 40.65 -37.83 20.44
C GLY A 358 39.72 -36.61 20.35
N ALA A 359 40.14 -35.49 19.76
CA ALA A 359 39.37 -34.23 19.84
C ALA A 359 38.69 -33.75 18.53
N GLU A 360 38.80 -34.47 17.40
CA GLU A 360 38.80 -33.78 16.10
C GLU A 360 37.58 -33.94 15.17
N VAL A 361 36.46 -34.54 15.59
CA VAL A 361 35.35 -34.80 14.63
C VAL A 361 34.25 -33.72 14.63
N LEU A 362 34.08 -32.96 15.70
CA LEU A 362 32.99 -31.96 15.81
C LEU A 362 33.36 -30.61 15.16
N GLY A 363 34.61 -30.15 15.28
CA GLY A 363 35.06 -28.86 14.74
C GLY A 363 34.89 -28.67 13.21
N PRO A 364 35.28 -29.64 12.36
CA PRO A 364 35.17 -29.51 10.90
C PRO A 364 33.71 -29.54 10.39
N GLN A 365 32.84 -30.28 11.08
CA GLN A 365 31.42 -30.36 10.76
C GLN A 365 30.67 -29.08 11.15
N LEU A 366 31.08 -28.46 12.27
CA LEU A 366 30.56 -27.18 12.74
C LEU A 366 30.95 -26.00 11.82
N GLY A 367 32.21 -25.96 11.37
CA GLY A 367 32.67 -24.96 10.40
C GLY A 367 31.90 -25.02 9.09
N ARG A 368 31.67 -26.23 8.56
CA ARG A 368 30.81 -26.43 7.36
C ARG A 368 29.37 -26.02 7.61
N SER A 369 28.79 -26.37 8.77
CA SER A 369 27.41 -26.03 9.11
C SER A 369 27.17 -24.50 9.21
N ILE A 370 28.09 -23.74 9.82
CA ILE A 370 27.99 -22.28 9.91
C ILE A 370 28.16 -21.63 8.53
N VAL A 371 29.10 -22.12 7.72
CA VAL A 371 29.33 -21.64 6.35
C VAL A 371 28.12 -21.93 5.46
N ASP A 372 27.51 -23.11 5.57
CA ASP A 372 26.29 -23.48 4.86
C ASP A 372 25.11 -22.58 5.26
N LEU A 373 24.96 -22.29 6.56
CA LEU A 373 24.00 -21.32 7.08
C LEU A 373 24.24 -19.92 6.48
N LEU A 374 25.47 -19.42 6.47
CA LEU A 374 25.82 -18.12 5.89
C LEU A 374 25.53 -18.06 4.39
N HIS A 375 25.85 -19.11 3.64
CA HIS A 375 25.51 -19.19 2.21
C HIS A 375 24.00 -19.26 1.97
N ALA A 376 23.25 -19.98 2.81
CA ALA A 376 21.79 -20.00 2.75
C ALA A 376 21.20 -18.61 3.05
N GLN A 377 21.72 -17.92 4.07
CA GLN A 377 21.33 -16.53 4.39
C GLN A 377 21.61 -15.57 3.25
N SER A 378 22.82 -15.61 2.68
CA SER A 378 23.22 -14.74 1.58
C SER A 378 22.33 -14.94 0.35
N ARG A 379 22.08 -16.21 -0.04
CA ARG A 379 21.15 -16.52 -1.15
C ARG A 379 19.73 -16.03 -0.87
N ARG A 380 19.21 -16.21 0.35
CA ARG A 380 17.90 -15.69 0.76
C ARG A 380 17.84 -14.18 0.66
N LEU A 381 18.84 -13.46 1.17
CA LEU A 381 18.91 -12.00 1.09
C LEU A 381 18.99 -11.49 -0.34
N GLN A 382 19.75 -12.17 -1.21
CA GLN A 382 19.87 -11.79 -2.61
C GLN A 382 18.54 -11.97 -3.36
N ALA A 383 17.88 -13.12 -3.21
CA ALA A 383 16.56 -13.36 -3.81
C ALA A 383 15.52 -12.35 -3.31
N MET A 384 15.53 -12.04 -2.00
CA MET A 384 14.62 -11.03 -1.45
C MET A 384 14.88 -9.64 -2.03
N ARG A 385 16.15 -9.24 -2.22
CA ARG A 385 16.48 -7.95 -2.84
C ARG A 385 15.96 -7.83 -4.28
N GLU A 386 16.16 -8.87 -5.08
CA GLU A 386 15.71 -8.88 -6.48
C GLU A 386 14.19 -8.75 -6.60
N GLU A 387 13.43 -9.48 -5.78
CA GLU A 387 11.97 -9.37 -5.73
C GLU A 387 11.50 -8.01 -5.21
N LEU A 388 12.19 -7.47 -4.20
CA LEU A 388 11.89 -6.17 -3.62
C LEU A 388 12.12 -5.03 -4.62
N ASP A 389 13.23 -5.07 -5.37
CA ASP A 389 13.55 -4.09 -6.40
C ASP A 389 12.52 -4.12 -7.54
N ALA A 390 12.05 -5.30 -7.94
CA ALA A 390 10.97 -5.44 -8.91
C ALA A 390 9.64 -4.83 -8.41
N ALA A 391 9.28 -5.07 -7.14
CA ALA A 391 8.09 -4.49 -6.53
C ALA A 391 8.19 -2.96 -6.37
N ARG A 392 9.38 -2.46 -5.99
CA ARG A 392 9.66 -1.03 -5.83
C ARG A 392 9.68 -0.28 -7.14
N ALA A 393 10.22 -0.86 -8.22
CA ALA A 393 10.21 -0.23 -9.54
C ALA A 393 8.79 0.17 -9.99
N ALA A 394 7.78 -0.66 -9.68
CA ALA A 394 6.38 -0.34 -9.97
C ALA A 394 5.82 0.83 -9.13
N LEU A 395 6.33 1.03 -7.90
CA LEU A 395 6.01 2.19 -7.07
C LEU A 395 6.81 3.43 -7.52
N ASP A 396 8.07 3.27 -7.93
CA ASP A 396 8.96 4.36 -8.33
C ASP A 396 8.48 5.05 -9.62
N GLU A 397 7.91 4.31 -10.58
CA GLU A 397 7.24 4.91 -11.73
C GLU A 397 6.19 5.95 -11.31
N ARG A 398 5.47 5.70 -10.22
CA ARG A 398 4.51 6.66 -9.66
C ARG A 398 5.21 7.83 -9.00
N LYS A 399 6.28 7.62 -8.22
CA LYS A 399 7.03 8.73 -7.60
C LYS A 399 7.53 9.72 -8.65
N LEU A 400 7.99 9.22 -9.80
CA LEU A 400 8.40 10.06 -10.93
C LEU A 400 7.23 10.93 -11.43
N VAL A 401 6.04 10.34 -11.61
CA VAL A 401 4.84 11.08 -12.05
C VAL A 401 4.41 12.10 -11.00
N GLU A 402 4.36 11.74 -9.72
CA GLU A 402 3.99 12.66 -8.64
C GLU A 402 4.98 13.82 -8.49
N ARG A 403 6.29 13.55 -8.58
CA ARG A 403 7.33 14.59 -8.57
C ARG A 403 7.22 15.51 -9.78
N ALA A 404 6.99 14.95 -10.97
CA ALA A 404 6.81 15.74 -12.18
C ALA A 404 5.55 16.61 -12.11
N LYS A 405 4.45 16.09 -11.55
CA LYS A 405 3.25 16.88 -11.26
C LYS A 405 3.56 18.02 -10.29
N GLY A 406 4.19 17.72 -9.16
CA GLY A 406 4.57 18.72 -8.17
C GLY A 406 5.44 19.83 -8.76
N LEU A 407 6.38 19.48 -9.64
CA LEU A 407 7.22 20.43 -10.35
C LEU A 407 6.42 21.31 -11.32
N LEU A 408 5.47 20.72 -12.06
CA LEU A 408 4.59 21.49 -12.95
C LEU A 408 3.64 22.40 -12.17
N MET A 409 3.17 21.97 -11.00
CA MET A 409 2.38 22.80 -10.09
C MET A 409 3.21 23.98 -9.59
N SER A 410 4.45 23.76 -9.14
CA SER A 410 5.31 24.82 -8.61
C SER A 410 5.81 25.78 -9.69
N CYS A 411 6.21 25.28 -10.86
CA CYS A 411 6.83 26.09 -11.91
C CYS A 411 5.79 26.74 -12.85
N ARG A 412 4.61 26.14 -13.03
CA ARG A 412 3.59 26.63 -13.97
C ARG A 412 2.26 26.99 -13.33
N GLY A 413 2.11 26.84 -12.01
CA GLY A 413 0.88 27.17 -11.29
C GLY A 413 -0.32 26.31 -11.68
N LEU A 414 -0.09 25.13 -12.25
CA LEU A 414 -1.15 24.22 -12.67
C LEU A 414 -1.78 23.53 -11.45
N SER A 415 -3.07 23.21 -11.53
CA SER A 415 -3.70 22.26 -10.60
C SER A 415 -3.16 20.85 -10.83
N GLU A 416 -3.31 19.96 -9.83
CA GLU A 416 -2.82 18.58 -9.93
C GLU A 416 -3.38 17.85 -11.18
N ASP A 417 -4.68 18.03 -11.46
CA ASP A 417 -5.36 17.44 -12.61
C ASP A 417 -4.86 17.99 -13.95
N GLU A 418 -4.52 19.28 -14.02
CA GLU A 418 -3.94 19.92 -15.20
C GLU A 418 -2.51 19.46 -15.45
N ALA A 419 -1.70 19.39 -14.40
CA ALA A 419 -0.33 18.89 -14.47
C ALA A 419 -0.30 17.44 -14.96
N TYR A 420 -1.20 16.60 -14.45
CA TYR A 420 -1.35 15.23 -14.92
C TYR A 420 -1.80 15.15 -16.38
N ARG A 421 -2.81 15.95 -16.77
CA ARG A 421 -3.27 16.03 -18.16
C ARG A 421 -2.15 16.41 -19.12
N LEU A 422 -1.32 17.39 -18.76
CA LEU A 422 -0.20 17.83 -19.58
C LEU A 422 0.86 16.74 -19.77
N LEU A 423 1.28 16.06 -18.69
CA LEU A 423 2.23 14.95 -18.76
C LEU A 423 1.71 13.83 -19.66
N ARG A 424 0.41 13.52 -19.54
CA ARG A 424 -0.25 12.50 -20.35
C ARG A 424 -0.37 12.89 -21.81
N GLN A 425 -0.80 14.11 -22.11
CA GLN A 425 -0.89 14.59 -23.50
C GLN A 425 0.48 14.55 -24.17
N THR A 426 1.53 14.91 -23.43
CA THR A 426 2.91 14.80 -23.88
C THR A 426 3.29 13.35 -24.14
N ALA A 427 2.97 12.42 -23.23
CA ALA A 427 3.19 10.98 -23.40
C ALA A 427 2.46 10.39 -24.61
N MET A 428 1.21 10.80 -24.84
CA MET A 428 0.42 10.36 -26.00
C MET A 428 0.99 10.92 -27.31
N SER A 429 1.34 12.21 -27.34
CA SER A 429 1.92 12.84 -28.54
C SER A 429 3.28 12.26 -28.93
N GLN A 430 4.03 11.74 -27.95
CA GLN A 430 5.35 11.15 -28.16
C GLN A 430 5.32 9.62 -28.26
N GLY A 431 4.18 8.97 -28.05
CA GLY A 431 4.07 7.51 -28.01
C GLY A 431 4.87 6.83 -26.88
N ARG A 432 5.08 7.54 -25.77
CA ARG A 432 5.91 7.09 -24.64
C ARG A 432 5.09 6.75 -23.41
N ARG A 433 5.68 6.00 -22.47
CA ARG A 433 5.06 5.74 -21.17
C ARG A 433 5.04 7.03 -20.34
N LEU A 434 3.98 7.21 -19.54
CA LEU A 434 3.83 8.39 -18.68
C LEU A 434 5.01 8.58 -17.71
N ALA A 435 5.53 7.48 -17.15
CA ALA A 435 6.68 7.52 -16.25
C ALA A 435 7.97 8.01 -16.94
N GLU A 436 8.16 7.67 -18.22
CA GLU A 436 9.32 8.15 -18.99
C GLU A 436 9.24 9.65 -19.28
N VAL A 437 8.05 10.15 -19.61
CA VAL A 437 7.82 11.60 -19.82
C VAL A 437 7.97 12.36 -18.52
N ALA A 438 7.47 11.81 -17.41
CA ALA A 438 7.68 12.39 -16.09
C ALA A 438 9.18 12.44 -15.72
N GLY A 439 9.93 11.36 -15.97
CA GLY A 439 11.39 11.33 -15.80
C GLY A 439 12.10 12.36 -16.66
N ALA A 440 11.73 12.49 -17.93
CA ALA A 440 12.29 13.50 -18.84
C ALA A 440 11.97 14.94 -18.40
N THR A 441 10.78 15.19 -17.86
CA THR A 441 10.37 16.50 -17.34
C THR A 441 11.20 16.88 -16.12
N LEU A 442 11.43 15.93 -15.22
CA LEU A 442 12.29 16.13 -14.05
C LEU A 442 13.75 16.34 -14.44
N ALA A 443 14.28 15.53 -15.35
CA ALA A 443 15.65 15.68 -15.84
C ALA A 443 15.88 17.04 -16.53
N LEU A 444 14.89 17.52 -17.29
CA LEU A 444 14.95 18.85 -17.91
C LEU A 444 14.91 19.96 -16.85
N ALA A 445 14.15 19.78 -15.78
CA ALA A 445 14.11 20.73 -14.67
C ALA A 445 15.40 20.74 -13.84
N ASP A 446 16.06 19.59 -13.66
CA ASP A 446 17.38 19.53 -13.00
C ASP A 446 18.46 20.27 -13.82
N VAL A 447 18.34 20.26 -15.16
CA VAL A 447 19.24 20.99 -16.07
C VAL A 447 18.91 22.49 -16.14
N LEU A 448 17.64 22.88 -16.03
CA LEU A 448 17.20 24.28 -16.12
C LEU A 448 17.08 24.99 -14.75
N GLY A 449 17.02 24.24 -13.65
CA GLY A 449 16.77 24.71 -12.28
C GLY A 449 18.00 24.82 -11.39
N GLY A 450 19.20 24.71 -11.96
CA GLY A 450 20.45 25.11 -11.31
C GLY A 450 20.64 26.63 -11.40
N ALA A 451 19.86 27.41 -10.65
CA ALA A 451 20.06 28.83 -10.40
C ALA A 451 19.64 29.20 -8.98
#